data_AF-A0A6B0BWK0-F1
#
_entry.id   AF-A0A6B0BWK0-F1
#
_cell.length_a   1.000
_cell.length_b   1.000
_cell.length_c   1.000
_cell.angle_alpha   90.00
_cell.angle_beta   90.00
_cell.angle_gamma   90.00
#
_symmetry.space_group_name_H-M   'P 1'
#
loop_
_entity.id
_entity.type
_entity.pdbx_description
1 polymer ?
#
loop_
_entity_poly.entity_id
_entity_poly.type
_entity_poly.pdbx_seq_one_letter_code
_entity_poly.pdbx_strand_id
1 'polypeptide(L)'
;MTSSTNVKALIEKNNNKKGKHNDKIIPVILAAISAISILTTLGILITLLLETITFFTRIPITEFLFSTTWNPTGSDPKFGIWALIIGTLKITVIATIFAVPVGLGAAIYLSEYASDRARRIIKPILEILAGIPTIVFGFFALTFVTPVLRSFIPGLGEFNAISPGLVVGIMIVPLITSLSEDAMASVPNKIREGAYGLGATKLEVATKVVLP
;
A
#
# COMPACT_ATOMS: atom_id res chain seq x y z
N MET A 1 52.17 -29.50 -38.24
CA MET A 1 51.95 -28.05 -38.35
C MET A 1 50.47 -27.77 -38.16
N THR A 2 50.14 -27.20 -37.01
CA THR A 2 48.79 -26.95 -36.48
C THR A 2 48.11 -25.78 -37.20
N SER A 3 47.12 -26.06 -38.05
CA SER A 3 46.25 -25.01 -38.61
C SER A 3 45.12 -24.74 -37.63
N SER A 4 45.24 -23.60 -36.95
CA SER A 4 44.34 -23.07 -35.93
C SER A 4 42.91 -22.96 -36.44
N THR A 5 42.00 -23.75 -35.87
CA THR A 5 40.56 -23.48 -35.96
C THR A 5 40.36 -22.07 -35.41
N ASN A 6 40.01 -21.12 -36.29
CA ASN A 6 39.89 -19.71 -35.91
C ASN A 6 38.58 -19.52 -35.12
N VAL A 7 38.63 -19.87 -33.83
CA VAL A 7 37.50 -19.79 -32.90
C VAL A 7 36.89 -18.38 -32.88
N LYS A 8 37.70 -17.33 -33.09
CA LYS A 8 37.21 -15.95 -33.22
C LYS A 8 36.26 -15.77 -34.41
N ALA A 9 36.59 -16.32 -35.58
CA ALA A 9 35.74 -16.22 -36.77
C ALA A 9 34.41 -16.99 -36.61
N LEU A 10 34.42 -18.11 -35.89
CA LEU A 10 33.21 -18.86 -35.56
C LEU A 10 32.32 -18.11 -34.54
N ILE A 11 32.92 -17.43 -33.57
CA ILE A 11 32.21 -16.59 -32.59
C ILE A 11 31.57 -15.37 -33.28
N GLU A 12 32.31 -14.67 -34.17
CA GLU A 12 31.76 -13.53 -34.91
C GLU A 12 30.59 -13.92 -35.83
N LYS A 13 30.66 -15.08 -36.49
CA LYS A 13 29.57 -15.57 -37.34
C LYS A 13 28.32 -15.93 -36.54
N ASN A 14 28.47 -16.46 -35.33
CA ASN A 14 27.36 -16.85 -34.46
C ASN A 14 26.69 -15.61 -33.81
N ASN A 15 27.49 -14.62 -33.39
CA ASN A 15 26.98 -13.34 -32.88
C ASN A 15 26.26 -12.53 -33.97
N ASN A 16 26.78 -12.51 -35.20
CA ASN A 16 26.12 -11.83 -36.32
C ASN A 16 24.80 -12.49 -36.76
N LYS A 17 24.64 -13.82 -36.57
CA LYS A 17 23.38 -14.54 -36.86
C LYS A 17 22.33 -14.40 -35.74
N LYS A 18 22.74 -14.27 -34.48
CA LYS A 18 21.81 -14.17 -33.34
C LYS A 18 21.40 -12.74 -32.98
N GLY A 19 22.20 -11.70 -33.30
CA GLY A 19 21.92 -10.31 -32.90
C GLY A 19 21.04 -9.49 -33.85
N LYS A 20 21.21 -9.62 -35.18
CA LYS A 20 20.69 -8.60 -36.12
C LYS A 20 19.17 -8.40 -36.20
N HIS A 21 18.36 -9.43 -35.89
CA HIS A 21 16.90 -9.33 -35.99
C HIS A 21 16.27 -8.91 -34.64
N ASN A 22 16.75 -9.48 -33.52
CA ASN A 22 16.29 -9.12 -32.18
C ASN A 22 16.70 -7.70 -31.78
N ASP A 23 17.88 -7.23 -32.22
CA ASP A 23 18.38 -5.89 -31.87
C ASP A 23 17.52 -4.74 -32.42
N LYS A 24 16.71 -4.98 -33.47
CA LYS A 24 15.81 -3.98 -34.05
C LYS A 24 14.34 -4.18 -33.68
N ILE A 25 13.91 -5.43 -33.49
CA ILE A 25 12.51 -5.75 -33.16
C ILE A 25 12.20 -5.39 -31.70
N ILE A 26 13.12 -5.69 -30.77
CA ILE A 26 12.89 -5.43 -29.34
C ILE A 26 12.68 -3.92 -29.07
N PRO A 27 13.52 -2.99 -29.58
CA PRO A 27 13.28 -1.56 -29.40
C PRO A 27 11.95 -1.08 -29.98
N VAL A 28 11.51 -1.63 -31.12
CA VAL A 28 10.23 -1.26 -31.75
C VAL A 28 9.04 -1.75 -30.92
N ILE A 29 9.10 -2.98 -30.41
CA ILE A 29 8.07 -3.51 -29.51
C ILE A 29 8.02 -2.70 -28.21
N LEU A 30 9.17 -2.41 -27.61
CA LEU A 30 9.24 -1.57 -26.40
C LEU A 30 8.72 -0.15 -26.67
N ALA A 31 9.04 0.44 -27.82
CA ALA A 31 8.51 1.74 -28.24
C ALA A 31 7.01 1.71 -28.49
N ALA A 32 6.46 0.62 -29.03
CA ALA A 32 5.03 0.46 -29.22
C ALA A 32 4.30 0.32 -27.87
N ILE A 33 4.82 -0.49 -26.96
CA ILE A 33 4.24 -0.66 -25.61
C ILE A 33 4.31 0.66 -24.83
N SER A 34 5.43 1.38 -24.88
CA SER A 34 5.55 2.68 -24.22
C SER A 34 4.61 3.72 -24.84
N ALA A 35 4.49 3.76 -26.17
CA ALA A 35 3.53 4.63 -26.86
C ALA A 35 2.09 4.32 -26.47
N ILE A 36 1.70 3.04 -26.42
CA ILE A 36 0.36 2.62 -25.97
C ILE A 36 0.11 3.05 -24.52
N SER A 37 1.08 2.87 -23.63
CA SER A 37 0.99 3.29 -22.23
C SER A 37 0.80 4.80 -22.09
N ILE A 38 1.61 5.59 -22.83
CA ILE A 38 1.50 7.06 -22.86
C ILE A 38 0.13 7.49 -23.41
N LEU A 39 -0.30 6.92 -24.54
CA LEU A 39 -1.59 7.23 -25.15
C LEU A 39 -2.77 6.87 -24.25
N THR A 40 -2.69 5.74 -23.55
CA THR A 40 -3.71 5.32 -22.58
C THR A 40 -3.76 6.29 -21.40
N THR A 41 -2.60 6.70 -20.89
CA THR A 41 -2.52 7.69 -19.79
C THR A 41 -3.10 9.03 -20.22
N LEU A 42 -2.76 9.51 -21.42
CA LEU A 42 -3.36 10.72 -22.00
C LEU A 42 -4.88 10.57 -22.21
N GLY A 43 -5.33 9.41 -22.67
CA GLY A 43 -6.76 9.12 -22.83
C GLY A 43 -7.52 9.17 -21.50
N ILE A 44 -6.96 8.60 -20.43
CA ILE A 44 -7.52 8.69 -19.08
C ILE A 44 -7.59 10.15 -18.62
N LEU A 45 -6.50 10.92 -18.79
CA LEU A 45 -6.47 12.34 -18.42
C LEU A 45 -7.53 13.16 -19.18
N ILE A 46 -7.63 12.98 -20.49
CA ILE A 46 -8.61 13.68 -21.32
C ILE A 46 -10.03 13.30 -20.88
N THR A 47 -10.30 12.01 -20.66
CA THR A 47 -11.62 11.54 -20.20
C THR A 47 -11.99 12.17 -18.86
N LEU A 48 -11.08 12.14 -17.89
CA LEU A 48 -11.31 12.73 -16.58
C LEU A 48 -11.52 14.25 -16.65
N LEU A 49 -10.79 14.96 -17.51
CA LEU A 49 -10.96 16.41 -17.71
C LEU A 49 -12.33 16.73 -18.31
N LEU A 50 -12.74 16.01 -19.36
CA LEU A 50 -14.04 16.22 -20.01
C LEU A 50 -15.21 15.91 -19.07
N GLU A 51 -15.13 14.82 -18.31
CA GLU A 51 -16.12 14.48 -17.29
C GLU A 51 -16.15 15.52 -16.16
N THR A 52 -15.00 16.03 -15.73
CA THR A 52 -14.92 17.09 -14.71
C THR A 52 -15.55 18.40 -15.21
N ILE A 53 -15.28 18.80 -16.45
CA ILE A 53 -15.92 19.98 -17.05
C ILE A 53 -17.44 19.76 -17.14
N THR A 54 -17.87 18.60 -17.60
CA THR A 54 -19.30 18.24 -17.70
C THR A 54 -19.98 18.27 -16.33
N PHE A 55 -19.30 17.79 -15.29
CA PHE A 55 -19.78 17.86 -13.91
C PHE A 55 -20.00 19.31 -13.45
N PHE A 56 -19.02 20.20 -13.65
CA PHE A 56 -19.13 21.61 -13.21
C PHE A 56 -20.08 22.47 -14.06
N THR A 57 -20.51 22.00 -15.22
CA THR A 57 -21.65 22.62 -15.93
C THR A 57 -22.99 22.36 -15.25
N ARG A 58 -23.10 21.28 -14.47
CA ARG A 58 -24.32 20.90 -13.75
C ARG A 58 -24.31 21.37 -12.30
N ILE A 59 -23.15 21.35 -11.65
CA ILE A 59 -23.00 21.69 -10.23
C ILE A 59 -22.04 22.88 -10.10
N PRO A 60 -22.47 23.99 -9.48
CA PRO A 60 -21.59 25.14 -9.25
C PRO A 60 -20.37 24.75 -8.41
N ILE A 61 -19.20 25.26 -8.77
CA ILE A 61 -17.95 25.06 -8.02
C ILE A 61 -18.11 25.54 -6.57
N THR A 62 -18.86 26.61 -6.33
CA THR A 62 -19.14 27.13 -4.98
C THR A 62 -19.91 26.11 -4.14
N GLU A 63 -20.92 25.45 -4.72
CA GLU A 63 -21.66 24.41 -4.03
C GLU A 63 -20.76 23.20 -3.73
N PHE A 64 -19.97 22.75 -4.70
CA PHE A 64 -19.01 21.67 -4.52
C PHE A 64 -18.00 21.96 -3.38
N LEU A 65 -17.46 23.18 -3.31
CA LEU A 65 -16.44 23.57 -2.34
C LEU A 65 -16.97 23.92 -0.95
N PHE A 66 -18.18 24.50 -0.85
CA PHE A 66 -18.72 24.99 0.42
C PHE A 66 -19.82 24.11 1.01
N SER A 67 -20.41 23.20 0.24
CA SER A 67 -21.38 22.24 0.76
C SER A 67 -20.69 21.19 1.64
N THR A 68 -21.32 20.86 2.76
CA THR A 68 -20.86 19.85 3.72
C THR A 68 -21.57 18.51 3.57
N THR A 69 -22.53 18.41 2.65
CA THR A 69 -23.37 17.23 2.48
C THR A 69 -23.01 16.47 1.22
N TRP A 70 -22.91 15.15 1.34
CA TRP A 70 -22.76 14.22 0.23
C TRP A 70 -24.02 13.36 0.12
N ASN A 71 -24.79 13.58 -0.93
CA ASN A 71 -26.00 12.81 -1.21
C ASN A 71 -26.26 12.75 -2.73
N PRO A 72 -25.47 11.97 -3.49
CA PRO A 72 -25.60 11.90 -4.95
C PRO A 72 -26.87 11.18 -5.42
N THR A 73 -27.47 10.34 -4.57
CA THR A 73 -28.66 9.53 -4.89
C THR A 73 -29.96 10.08 -4.28
N GLY A 74 -29.89 11.25 -3.64
CA GLY A 74 -31.05 11.92 -3.08
C GLY A 74 -31.96 12.52 -4.16
N SER A 75 -33.16 12.93 -3.74
CA SER A 75 -34.07 13.71 -4.59
C SER A 75 -33.48 15.06 -5.01
N ASP A 76 -32.58 15.62 -4.19
CA ASP A 76 -31.77 16.80 -4.46
C ASP A 76 -30.28 16.39 -4.36
N PRO A 77 -29.63 16.05 -5.49
CA PRO A 77 -28.26 15.54 -5.49
C PRO A 77 -27.24 16.58 -5.00
N LYS A 78 -26.51 16.25 -3.92
CA LYS A 78 -25.49 17.14 -3.33
C LYS A 78 -24.10 16.51 -3.37
N PHE A 79 -23.11 17.30 -3.78
CA PHE A 79 -21.74 16.83 -4.03
C PHE A 79 -20.71 17.64 -3.25
N GLY A 80 -20.95 17.88 -1.96
CA GLY A 80 -20.00 18.62 -1.12
C GLY A 80 -18.70 17.86 -0.88
N ILE A 81 -17.55 18.50 -1.17
CA ILE A 81 -16.22 17.89 -1.01
C ILE A 81 -15.88 17.60 0.47
N TRP A 82 -16.37 18.42 1.40
CA TRP A 82 -16.04 18.31 2.82
C TRP A 82 -16.51 16.99 3.44
N ALA A 83 -17.64 16.45 2.98
CA ALA A 83 -18.11 15.15 3.44
C ALA A 83 -17.13 14.03 3.08
N LEU A 84 -16.51 14.09 1.90
CA LEU A 84 -15.49 13.14 1.45
C LEU A 84 -14.20 13.30 2.28
N ILE A 85 -13.70 14.54 2.42
CA ILE A 85 -12.49 14.83 3.19
C ILE A 85 -12.65 14.38 4.64
N ILE A 86 -13.73 14.78 5.29
CA ILE A 86 -14.01 14.44 6.69
C ILE A 86 -14.24 12.93 6.83
N GLY A 87 -14.93 12.30 5.87
CA GLY A 87 -15.12 10.85 5.82
C GLY A 87 -13.79 10.10 5.78
N THR A 88 -12.90 10.47 4.87
CA THR A 88 -11.55 9.90 4.76
C THR A 88 -10.76 10.13 6.05
N LEU A 89 -10.75 11.36 6.58
CA LEU A 89 -10.00 11.67 7.81
C LEU A 89 -10.50 10.85 9.00
N LYS A 90 -11.82 10.68 9.16
CA LYS A 90 -12.41 9.83 10.20
C LYS A 90 -11.93 8.38 10.07
N ILE A 91 -12.00 7.81 8.87
CA ILE A 91 -11.54 6.44 8.59
C ILE A 91 -10.05 6.32 8.90
N THR A 92 -9.23 7.27 8.44
CA THR A 92 -7.79 7.29 8.71
C THR A 92 -7.49 7.33 10.21
N VAL A 93 -8.12 8.22 10.96
CA VAL A 93 -7.91 8.31 12.43
C VAL A 93 -8.26 7.00 13.11
N ILE A 94 -9.41 6.40 12.79
CA ILE A 94 -9.84 5.12 13.38
C ILE A 94 -8.86 4.01 13.01
N ALA A 95 -8.45 3.94 11.74
CA ALA A 95 -7.49 2.95 11.25
C ALA A 95 -6.15 3.08 11.97
N THR A 96 -5.61 4.30 12.11
CA THR A 96 -4.33 4.57 12.77
C THR A 96 -4.37 4.25 14.27
N ILE A 97 -5.44 4.61 14.98
CA ILE A 97 -5.62 4.30 16.40
C ILE A 97 -5.55 2.78 16.64
N PHE A 98 -6.10 1.99 15.72
CA PHE A 98 -6.04 0.54 15.81
C PHE A 98 -4.69 -0.04 15.34
N ALA A 99 -4.23 0.38 14.16
CA ALA A 99 -3.14 -0.26 13.47
C ALA A 99 -1.76 0.12 14.02
N VAL A 100 -1.59 1.34 14.53
CA VAL A 100 -0.29 1.77 15.08
C VAL A 100 0.08 0.96 16.33
N PRO A 101 -0.78 0.83 17.37
CA PRO A 101 -0.43 0.04 18.54
C PRO A 101 -0.19 -1.44 18.20
N VAL A 102 -1.06 -2.03 17.36
CA VAL A 102 -0.96 -3.45 16.98
C VAL A 102 0.28 -3.70 16.13
N GLY A 103 0.51 -2.87 15.11
CA GLY A 103 1.64 -3.00 14.18
C GLY A 103 2.98 -2.69 14.84
N LEU A 104 3.04 -1.65 15.67
CA LEU A 104 4.27 -1.31 16.41
C LEU A 104 4.59 -2.38 17.46
N GLY A 105 3.59 -2.91 18.17
CA GLY A 105 3.77 -4.02 19.10
C GLY A 105 4.30 -5.28 18.41
N ALA A 106 3.73 -5.61 17.25
CA ALA A 106 4.22 -6.72 16.43
C ALA A 106 5.66 -6.49 15.94
N ALA A 107 5.99 -5.26 15.55
CA ALA A 107 7.33 -4.89 15.09
C ALA A 107 8.38 -4.97 16.22
N ILE A 108 8.06 -4.49 17.42
CA ILE A 108 8.92 -4.61 18.62
C ILE A 108 9.17 -6.09 18.95
N TYR A 109 8.11 -6.90 18.90
CA TYR A 109 8.26 -8.35 19.12
C TYR A 109 9.17 -8.97 18.04
N LEU A 110 8.95 -8.65 16.77
CA LEU A 110 9.74 -9.17 15.66
C LEU A 110 11.21 -8.72 15.68
N SER A 111 11.50 -7.51 16.13
CA SER A 111 12.86 -6.96 16.15
C SER A 111 13.70 -7.50 17.32
N GLU A 112 13.14 -7.55 18.54
CA GLU A 112 13.93 -7.82 19.76
C GLU A 112 13.63 -9.17 20.45
N TYR A 113 12.45 -9.75 20.23
CA TYR A 113 11.99 -10.94 20.97
C TYR A 113 11.83 -12.18 20.11
N ALA A 114 11.54 -12.03 18.82
CA ALA A 114 11.23 -13.14 17.94
C ALA A 114 12.47 -14.01 17.67
N SER A 115 12.28 -15.33 17.81
CA SER A 115 13.23 -16.31 17.29
C SER A 115 13.18 -16.37 15.76
N ASP A 116 14.22 -16.90 15.13
CA ASP A 116 14.28 -17.08 13.67
C ASP A 116 13.12 -17.91 13.11
N ARG A 117 12.51 -18.79 13.92
CA ARG A 117 11.32 -19.56 13.54
C ARG A 117 10.08 -18.68 13.54
N ALA A 118 9.88 -17.86 14.57
CA ALA A 118 8.74 -16.95 14.65
C ALA A 118 8.76 -15.94 13.49
N ARG A 119 9.93 -15.33 13.19
CA ARG A 119 10.07 -14.40 12.07
C ARG A 119 9.75 -15.05 10.72
N ARG A 120 10.18 -16.29 10.50
CA ARG A 120 9.90 -17.07 9.27
C ARG A 120 8.41 -17.44 9.08
N ILE A 121 7.61 -17.43 10.15
CA ILE A 121 6.17 -17.73 10.08
C ILE A 121 5.37 -16.43 9.98
N ILE A 122 5.69 -15.44 10.81
CA ILE A 122 4.91 -14.21 10.92
C ILE A 122 5.06 -13.36 9.66
N LYS A 123 6.27 -13.21 9.09
CA LYS A 123 6.48 -12.39 7.88
C LYS A 123 5.61 -12.82 6.70
N PRO A 124 5.60 -14.11 6.28
CA PRO A 124 4.70 -14.56 5.22
C PRO A 124 3.22 -14.31 5.50
N ILE A 125 2.77 -14.44 6.76
CA ILE A 125 1.37 -14.17 7.12
C ILE A 125 1.04 -12.69 6.90
N LEU A 126 1.93 -11.78 7.30
CA LEU A 126 1.78 -10.35 7.06
C LEU A 126 1.76 -10.02 5.56
N GLU A 127 2.60 -10.68 4.76
CA GLU A 127 2.63 -10.53 3.30
C GLU A 127 1.34 -11.04 2.64
N ILE A 128 0.79 -12.18 3.09
CA ILE A 128 -0.49 -12.70 2.59
C ILE A 128 -1.63 -11.73 2.89
N LEU A 129 -1.66 -11.13 4.09
CA LEU A 129 -2.66 -10.12 4.45
C LEU A 129 -2.58 -8.88 3.53
N ALA A 130 -1.38 -8.49 3.11
CA ALA A 130 -1.17 -7.40 2.16
C ALA A 130 -1.58 -7.76 0.71
N GLY A 131 -1.65 -9.04 0.39
CA GLY A 131 -2.05 -9.54 -0.94
C GLY A 131 -3.56 -9.59 -1.18
N ILE A 132 -4.39 -9.31 -0.17
CA ILE A 132 -5.85 -9.32 -0.30
C ILE A 132 -6.30 -8.13 -1.18
N PRO A 133 -7.13 -8.35 -2.21
CA PRO A 133 -7.61 -7.25 -3.06
C PRO A 133 -8.41 -6.21 -2.25
N THR A 134 -8.15 -4.93 -2.47
CA THR A 134 -8.75 -3.82 -1.70
C THR A 134 -10.28 -3.80 -1.74
N ILE A 135 -10.88 -4.23 -2.85
CA ILE A 135 -12.35 -4.33 -2.99
C ILE A 135 -12.96 -5.35 -2.02
N VAL A 136 -12.23 -6.41 -1.68
CA VAL A 136 -12.68 -7.44 -0.73
C VAL A 136 -12.82 -6.82 0.66
N PHE A 137 -11.88 -5.98 1.07
CA PHE A 137 -11.95 -5.28 2.36
C PHE A 137 -13.16 -4.33 2.43
N GLY A 138 -13.43 -3.56 1.36
CA GLY A 138 -14.59 -2.67 1.32
C GLY A 138 -15.92 -3.43 1.42
N PHE A 139 -16.05 -4.52 0.66
CA PHE A 139 -17.24 -5.38 0.72
C PHE A 139 -17.38 -6.07 2.08
N PHE A 140 -16.29 -6.60 2.65
CA PHE A 140 -16.28 -7.23 3.97
C PHE A 140 -16.66 -6.27 5.09
N ALA A 141 -16.20 -5.01 5.02
CA ALA A 141 -16.58 -3.98 5.96
C ALA A 141 -18.11 -3.77 5.97
N LEU A 142 -18.72 -3.62 4.80
CA LEU A 142 -20.17 -3.38 4.69
C LEU A 142 -21.01 -4.62 5.02
N THR A 143 -20.62 -5.80 4.54
CA THR A 143 -21.47 -7.00 4.60
C THR A 143 -21.27 -7.87 5.83
N PHE A 144 -20.12 -7.75 6.51
CA PHE A 144 -19.82 -8.53 7.70
C PHE A 144 -19.58 -7.65 8.92
N VAL A 145 -18.61 -6.72 8.84
CA VAL A 145 -18.20 -5.93 10.02
C VAL A 145 -19.28 -4.96 10.47
N THR A 146 -19.96 -4.28 9.55
CA THR A 146 -21.06 -3.36 9.89
C THR A 146 -22.20 -4.09 10.62
N PRO A 147 -22.75 -5.22 10.11
CA PRO A 147 -23.77 -6.00 10.84
C PRO A 147 -23.32 -6.45 12.22
N VAL A 148 -22.07 -6.90 12.35
CA VAL A 148 -21.49 -7.29 13.65
C VAL A 148 -21.44 -6.09 14.59
N LEU A 149 -20.96 -4.92 14.15
CA LEU A 149 -20.92 -3.73 15.00
C LEU A 149 -22.32 -3.24 15.39
N ARG A 150 -23.31 -3.36 14.50
CA ARG A 150 -24.70 -2.98 14.79
C ARG A 150 -25.35 -3.86 15.86
N SER A 151 -24.90 -5.08 16.09
CA SER A 151 -25.40 -5.92 17.18
C SER A 151 -24.94 -5.42 18.56
N PHE A 152 -23.79 -4.74 18.62
CA PHE A 152 -23.24 -4.18 19.86
C PHE A 152 -23.51 -2.68 20.04
N ILE A 153 -23.71 -1.93 18.94
CA ILE A 153 -23.93 -0.49 18.94
C ILE A 153 -25.31 -0.19 18.31
N PRO A 154 -26.38 -0.13 19.13
CA PRO A 154 -27.71 0.22 18.65
C PRO A 154 -27.71 1.61 18.01
N GLY A 155 -28.34 1.75 16.84
CA GLY A 155 -28.42 3.01 16.11
C GLY A 155 -27.24 3.29 15.17
N LEU A 156 -26.26 2.39 15.07
CA LEU A 156 -25.19 2.52 14.08
C LEU A 156 -25.75 2.42 12.65
N GLY A 157 -25.49 3.46 11.85
CA GLY A 157 -25.92 3.52 10.45
C GLY A 157 -25.25 2.47 9.57
N GLU A 158 -25.91 2.13 8.46
CA GLU A 158 -25.38 1.21 7.45
C GLU A 158 -24.06 1.73 6.86
N PHE A 159 -24.04 3.01 6.47
CA PHE A 159 -22.84 3.72 6.06
C PHE A 159 -22.24 4.47 7.26
N ASN A 160 -21.34 3.81 7.97
CA ASN A 160 -20.61 4.36 9.12
C ASN A 160 -19.10 4.39 8.86
N ALA A 161 -18.35 5.22 9.59
CA ALA A 161 -16.89 5.32 9.44
C ALA A 161 -16.12 4.27 10.24
N ILE A 162 -16.73 3.66 11.26
CA ILE A 162 -16.05 2.74 12.19
C ILE A 162 -15.71 1.44 11.49
N SER A 163 -16.66 0.85 10.77
CA SER A 163 -16.48 -0.42 10.06
C SER A 163 -15.33 -0.36 9.04
N PRO A 164 -15.35 0.53 8.03
CA PRO A 164 -14.22 0.66 7.10
C PRO A 164 -12.94 1.12 7.81
N GLY A 165 -13.03 1.95 8.85
CA GLY A 165 -11.87 2.35 9.67
C GLY A 165 -11.15 1.16 10.30
N LEU A 166 -11.88 0.23 10.93
CA LEU A 166 -11.30 -0.97 11.52
C LEU A 166 -10.72 -1.93 10.48
N VAL A 167 -11.44 -2.15 9.38
CA VAL A 167 -10.96 -3.04 8.31
C VAL A 167 -9.72 -2.47 7.63
N VAL A 168 -9.71 -1.18 7.32
CA VAL A 168 -8.51 -0.49 6.82
C VAL A 168 -7.39 -0.55 7.85
N GLY A 169 -7.71 -0.42 9.14
CA GLY A 169 -6.76 -0.64 10.23
C GLY A 169 -6.07 -2.01 10.13
N ILE A 170 -6.83 -3.09 10.01
CA ILE A 170 -6.28 -4.46 9.83
C ILE A 170 -5.42 -4.54 8.56
N MET A 171 -5.89 -3.96 7.45
CA MET A 171 -5.17 -3.95 6.18
C MET A 171 -3.80 -3.26 6.27
N ILE A 172 -3.66 -2.19 7.06
CA ILE A 172 -2.39 -1.46 7.18
C ILE A 172 -1.49 -1.99 8.31
N VAL A 173 -1.94 -2.92 9.15
CA VAL A 173 -1.10 -3.55 10.19
C VAL A 173 0.19 -4.16 9.61
N PRO A 174 0.15 -4.98 8.53
CA PRO A 174 1.36 -5.50 7.90
C PRO A 174 2.33 -4.41 7.46
N LEU A 175 1.81 -3.32 6.87
CA LEU A 175 2.61 -2.20 6.41
C LEU A 175 3.34 -1.52 7.58
N ILE A 176 2.61 -1.19 8.65
CA ILE A 176 3.20 -0.58 9.86
C ILE A 176 4.22 -1.53 10.48
N THR A 177 3.86 -2.81 10.61
CA THR A 177 4.73 -3.82 11.24
C THR A 177 6.05 -3.95 10.48
N SER A 178 6.02 -4.16 9.18
CA SER A 178 7.23 -4.34 8.36
C SER A 178 8.07 -3.06 8.33
N LEU A 179 7.44 -1.90 8.14
CA LEU A 179 8.17 -0.63 8.10
C LEU A 179 8.85 -0.33 9.43
N SER A 180 8.15 -0.55 10.55
CA SER A 180 8.71 -0.36 11.89
C SER A 180 9.79 -1.40 12.22
N GLU A 181 9.62 -2.67 11.82
CA GLU A 181 10.65 -3.70 12.03
C GLU A 181 11.92 -3.37 11.26
N ASP A 182 11.81 -2.97 9.99
CA ASP A 182 12.95 -2.61 9.15
C ASP A 182 13.68 -1.38 9.72
N ALA A 183 12.92 -0.38 10.20
CA ALA A 183 13.49 0.78 10.88
C ALA A 183 14.26 0.36 12.16
N MET A 184 13.66 -0.47 13.01
CA MET A 184 14.32 -0.97 14.22
C MET A 184 15.55 -1.83 13.89
N ALA A 185 15.45 -2.71 12.90
CA ALA A 185 16.56 -3.57 12.47
C ALA A 185 17.76 -2.78 11.93
N SER A 186 17.56 -1.54 11.48
CA SER A 186 18.62 -0.65 11.02
C SER A 186 19.54 -0.14 12.15
N VAL A 187 19.08 -0.17 13.40
CA VAL A 187 19.91 0.20 14.56
C VAL A 187 21.09 -0.79 14.66
N PRO A 188 22.36 -0.33 14.76
CA PRO A 188 23.51 -1.23 14.85
C PRO A 188 23.51 -2.10 16.12
N ASN A 189 23.86 -3.38 15.99
CA ASN A 189 23.95 -4.31 17.13
C ASN A 189 24.90 -3.83 18.23
N LYS A 190 25.95 -3.07 17.90
CA LYS A 190 26.87 -2.51 18.90
C LYS A 190 26.16 -1.62 19.93
N ILE A 191 25.12 -0.90 19.52
CA ILE A 191 24.33 -0.05 20.43
C ILE A 191 23.49 -0.93 21.37
N ARG A 192 22.89 -2.00 20.84
CA ARG A 192 22.13 -2.99 21.63
C ARG A 192 23.02 -3.68 22.66
N GLU A 193 24.14 -4.26 22.21
CA GLU A 193 25.09 -4.96 23.08
C GLU A 193 25.70 -4.02 24.13
N GLY A 194 25.94 -2.76 23.78
CA GLY A 194 26.36 -1.74 24.75
C GLY A 194 25.33 -1.51 25.86
N ALA A 195 24.04 -1.44 25.51
CA ALA A 195 22.97 -1.33 26.50
C ALA A 195 22.83 -2.58 27.37
N TYR A 196 22.95 -3.78 26.78
CA TYR A 196 22.98 -5.03 27.54
C TYR A 196 24.19 -5.09 28.49
N GLY A 197 25.35 -4.59 28.08
CA GLY A 197 26.55 -4.49 28.92
C GLY A 197 26.40 -3.56 30.13
N LEU A 198 25.47 -2.60 30.07
CA LEU A 198 25.09 -1.73 31.18
C LEU A 198 24.01 -2.36 32.10
N GLY A 199 23.61 -3.61 31.83
CA GLY A 199 22.60 -4.32 32.60
C GLY A 199 21.15 -4.02 32.18
N ALA A 200 20.93 -3.37 31.03
CA ALA A 200 19.59 -3.09 30.53
C ALA A 200 18.85 -4.39 30.17
N THR A 201 17.56 -4.45 30.49
CA THR A 201 16.70 -5.57 30.08
C THR A 201 16.31 -5.47 28.60
N LYS A 202 15.87 -6.57 27.98
CA LYS A 202 15.37 -6.56 26.58
C LYS A 202 14.28 -5.52 26.34
N LEU A 203 13.39 -5.30 27.32
CA LEU A 203 12.33 -4.30 27.21
C LEU A 203 12.90 -2.88 27.19
N GLU A 204 13.93 -2.62 28.00
CA GLU A 204 14.59 -1.32 28.03
C GLU A 204 15.40 -1.06 26.78
N VAL A 205 16.08 -2.06 26.24
CA VAL A 205 16.76 -1.93 24.94
C VAL A 205 15.74 -1.65 23.83
N ALA A 206 14.65 -2.42 23.78
CA ALA A 206 13.60 -2.21 22.78
C ALA A 206 12.99 -0.80 22.86
N THR A 207 12.61 -0.34 24.05
CA THR A 207 11.81 0.89 24.22
C THR A 207 12.64 2.17 24.39
N LYS A 208 13.85 2.09 24.95
CA LYS A 208 14.69 3.26 25.26
C LYS A 208 15.88 3.43 24.31
N VAL A 209 16.20 2.41 23.50
CA VAL A 209 17.38 2.43 22.62
C VAL A 209 17.02 2.20 21.16
N VAL A 210 16.08 1.29 20.88
CA VAL A 210 15.76 0.88 19.49
C VAL A 210 14.53 1.61 18.94
N LEU A 211 13.52 1.84 19.78
CA LEU A 211 12.29 2.55 19.40
C LEU A 211 12.45 4.07 19.17
N PRO A 212 13.18 4.82 20.03
CA PRO A 212 13.33 6.28 19.89
C PRO A 212 14.24 6.65 18.72
#